data_AF-A0AAD5N6T2-F1
#
_entry.id   AF-A0AAD5N6T2-F1
#
_cell.length_a   1.000
_cell.length_b   1.000
_cell.length_c   1.000
_cell.angle_alpha   90.00
_cell.angle_beta   90.00
_cell.angle_gamma   90.00
#
_symmetry.space_group_name_H-M   'P 1'
#
loop_
_entity.id
_entity.type
_entity.pdbx_description
1 polymer ?
#
loop_
_entity_poly.entity_id
_entity_poly.type
_entity_poly.pdbx_seq_one_letter_code
_entity_poly.pdbx_strand_id
1 'polypeptide(L)'
;MLLNRFLLGALVAINSVSALPNPDADNQDVEARSILRHCGSHASWSGDTKSCVCHDKGKVYHKHHKKCRCPKGERWHHIERECKKT
;
A
#
# COMPACT_ATOMS: atom_id res chain seq x y z
N MET A 1 -35.27 23.69 -60.12
CA MET A 1 -34.15 24.53 -59.67
C MET A 1 -34.58 25.23 -58.39
N LEU A 2 -33.81 25.03 -57.30
CA LEU A 2 -33.79 25.81 -56.05
C LEU A 2 -35.09 25.79 -55.18
N LEU A 3 -35.10 25.70 -53.85
CA LEU A 3 -34.10 26.02 -52.83
C LEU A 3 -34.14 25.02 -51.66
N ASN A 4 -32.94 24.61 -51.28
CA ASN A 4 -32.51 24.18 -49.95
C ASN A 4 -32.93 25.18 -48.86
N ARG A 5 -33.48 24.71 -47.71
CA ARG A 5 -33.49 25.35 -46.37
C ARG A 5 -34.22 24.44 -45.37
N PHE A 6 -33.52 23.66 -44.54
CA PHE A 6 -32.92 24.00 -43.24
C PHE A 6 -33.82 23.58 -42.04
N LEU A 7 -33.30 22.60 -41.28
CA LEU A 7 -33.30 22.45 -39.81
C LEU A 7 -34.62 22.58 -39.04
N LEU A 8 -35.08 21.48 -38.44
CA LEU A 8 -35.92 21.42 -37.22
C LEU A 8 -35.96 19.93 -36.81
N GLY A 9 -35.48 19.42 -35.69
CA GLY A 9 -34.86 19.96 -34.50
C GLY A 9 -34.78 18.78 -33.53
N ALA A 10 -33.70 18.00 -33.57
CA ALA A 10 -33.47 16.94 -32.61
C ALA A 10 -32.97 17.57 -31.31
N LEU A 11 -33.91 17.94 -30.43
CA LEU A 11 -33.59 18.36 -29.07
C LEU A 11 -33.12 17.14 -28.27
N VAL A 12 -31.85 16.80 -28.40
CA VAL A 12 -31.17 15.98 -27.38
C VAL A 12 -31.06 16.87 -26.16
N ALA A 13 -32.01 16.75 -25.24
CA ALA A 13 -31.91 17.34 -23.92
C ALA A 13 -30.67 16.72 -23.24
N ILE A 14 -29.55 17.45 -23.28
CA ILE A 14 -28.35 17.11 -22.53
C ILE A 14 -28.69 17.40 -21.07
N ASN A 15 -29.27 16.42 -20.39
CA ASN A 15 -29.41 16.47 -18.94
C ASN A 15 -27.99 16.52 -18.38
N SER A 16 -27.55 17.73 -18.03
CA SER A 16 -26.25 17.96 -17.41
C SER A 16 -26.32 17.37 -16.01
N VAL A 17 -25.87 16.12 -15.85
CA VAL A 17 -25.71 15.54 -14.52
C VAL A 17 -24.60 16.34 -13.85
N SER A 18 -24.98 17.16 -12.88
CA SER A 18 -24.03 17.81 -11.99
C SER A 18 -23.52 16.72 -11.04
N ALA A 19 -22.45 16.03 -11.44
CA ALA A 19 -21.68 15.23 -10.51
C ALA A 19 -20.99 16.23 -9.56
N LEU A 20 -21.61 16.48 -8.40
CA LEU A 20 -20.88 17.13 -7.31
C LEU A 20 -19.67 16.25 -7.00
N PRO A 21 -18.43 16.76 -7.08
CA PRO A 21 -17.30 16.01 -6.57
C PRO A 21 -17.59 15.73 -5.10
N ASN A 22 -17.57 14.44 -4.72
CA ASN A 22 -17.71 14.03 -3.35
C ASN A 22 -16.61 14.74 -2.53
N PRO A 23 -16.95 15.73 -1.68
CA PRO A 23 -15.94 16.45 -0.91
C PRO A 23 -15.27 15.53 0.12
N ASP A 24 -15.88 14.36 0.37
CA ASP A 24 -15.37 13.29 1.22
C ASP A 24 -14.51 12.28 0.46
N ALA A 25 -14.08 12.57 -0.77
CA ALA A 25 -12.88 11.95 -1.33
C ALA A 25 -11.63 12.57 -0.69
N ASP A 26 -11.63 12.59 0.64
CA ASP A 26 -10.50 12.95 1.47
C ASP A 26 -9.46 11.84 1.29
N ASN A 27 -8.62 12.01 0.27
CA ASN A 27 -7.39 11.24 0.11
C ASN A 27 -6.32 11.77 1.09
N GLN A 28 -6.75 12.07 2.31
CA GLN A 28 -5.92 12.65 3.35
C GLN A 28 -5.31 11.49 4.12
N ASP A 29 -4.02 11.33 3.90
CA ASP A 29 -3.09 10.97 4.96
C ASP A 29 -3.21 9.58 5.63
N VAL A 30 -3.80 8.58 4.96
CA VAL A 30 -3.57 7.18 5.38
C VAL A 30 -2.18 6.69 4.93
N GLU A 31 -1.61 7.26 3.87
CA GLU A 31 -0.33 6.79 3.32
C GLU A 31 0.87 7.27 4.15
N ALA A 32 0.88 8.51 4.65
CA ALA A 32 2.08 9.11 5.28
C ALA A 32 2.46 8.49 6.64
N ARG A 33 1.48 8.03 7.43
CA ARG A 33 1.74 7.26 8.66
C ARG A 33 2.14 5.81 8.38
N SER A 34 1.79 5.27 7.22
CA SER A 34 2.13 3.90 6.85
C SER A 34 3.61 3.78 6.49
N ILE A 35 4.19 4.73 5.72
CA ILE A 35 5.54 4.58 5.15
C ILE A 35 6.63 4.43 6.23
N LEU A 36 6.46 5.06 7.40
CA LEU A 36 7.37 4.96 8.54
C LEU A 36 7.35 3.59 9.25
N ARG A 37 6.27 2.82 9.12
CA ARG A 37 6.05 1.53 9.80
C ARG A 37 6.04 0.33 8.85
N HIS A 38 6.45 0.52 7.59
CA HIS A 38 6.54 -0.56 6.61
C HIS A 38 7.71 -1.50 6.92
N CYS A 39 7.42 -2.53 7.71
CA CYS A 39 8.40 -3.53 8.12
C CYS A 39 8.61 -4.66 7.08
N GLY A 40 7.76 -4.75 6.05
CA GLY A 40 7.76 -5.86 5.09
C GLY A 40 6.91 -7.04 5.57
N SER A 41 6.92 -8.15 4.83
CA SER A 41 6.03 -9.30 5.05
C SER A 41 6.39 -10.18 6.26
N HIS A 42 7.63 -10.11 6.75
CA HIS A 42 8.15 -11.01 7.79
C HIS A 42 8.41 -10.33 9.13
N ALA A 43 7.97 -9.08 9.27
CA ALA A 43 8.14 -8.29 10.47
C ALA A 43 6.95 -7.37 10.69
N SER A 44 6.67 -7.07 11.96
CA SER A 44 5.62 -6.15 12.37
C SER A 44 6.22 -4.99 13.16
N TRP A 45 5.63 -3.80 13.03
CA TRP A 45 6.02 -2.66 13.83
C TRP A 45 5.58 -2.85 15.29
N SER A 46 6.54 -2.84 16.22
CA SER A 46 6.30 -2.84 17.66
C SER A 46 6.25 -1.40 18.16
N GLY A 47 5.13 -1.02 18.78
CA GLY A 47 4.96 0.30 19.40
C GLY A 47 5.89 0.51 20.61
N ASP A 48 6.15 -0.56 21.36
CA ASP A 48 6.94 -0.51 22.60
C ASP A 48 8.41 -0.22 22.32
N THR A 49 8.99 -0.97 21.38
CA THR A 49 10.41 -0.80 20.99
C THR A 49 10.60 0.27 19.92
N LYS A 50 9.51 0.84 19.39
CA LYS A 50 9.49 1.77 18.24
C LYS A 50 10.34 1.21 17.08
N SER A 51 10.22 -0.08 16.81
CA SER A 51 11.06 -0.79 15.83
C SER A 51 10.32 -1.95 15.16
N CYS A 52 10.82 -2.40 14.01
CA CYS A 52 10.30 -3.59 13.32
C CYS A 52 10.85 -4.86 13.96
N VAL A 53 9.95 -5.74 14.39
CA VAL A 53 10.28 -7.02 15.04
C VAL A 53 9.89 -8.17 14.12
N CYS A 54 10.81 -9.12 13.95
CA CYS A 54 10.61 -10.32 13.14
C CYS A 54 9.59 -11.27 13.77
N HIS A 55 8.76 -11.91 12.94
CA HIS A 55 7.82 -12.93 13.43
C HIS A 55 8.55 -14.19 13.92
N ASP A 56 9.60 -14.58 13.21
CA ASP A 56 10.46 -15.69 13.58
C ASP A 56 11.41 -15.29 14.71
N LYS A 57 11.38 -16.06 15.79
CA LYS A 57 12.28 -15.85 16.94
C LYS A 57 13.74 -16.05 16.52
N GLY A 58 14.63 -15.22 17.09
CA GLY A 58 16.07 -15.26 16.81
C GLY A 58 16.52 -14.56 15.53
N LYS A 59 15.60 -14.18 14.62
CA LYS A 59 15.97 -13.37 13.46
C LYS A 59 16.12 -11.89 13.84
N VAL A 60 17.09 -11.24 13.21
CA VAL A 60 17.37 -9.80 13.33
C VAL A 60 16.78 -9.08 12.11
N TYR A 61 16.11 -7.96 12.38
CA TYR A 61 15.53 -7.13 11.34
C TYR A 61 16.60 -6.25 10.67
N HIS A 62 16.80 -6.42 9.36
CA HIS A 62 17.67 -5.57 8.56
C HIS A 62 16.86 -4.45 7.90
N LYS A 63 16.91 -3.25 8.50
CA LYS A 63 16.19 -2.06 8.02
C LYS A 63 16.46 -1.71 6.55
N HIS A 64 17.72 -1.80 6.11
CA HIS A 64 18.10 -1.48 4.73
C HIS A 64 17.40 -2.38 3.68
N HIS A 65 17.21 -3.66 4.01
CA HIS A 65 16.61 -4.63 3.10
C HIS A 65 15.16 -4.98 3.43
N LYS A 66 14.61 -4.41 4.52
CA LYS A 66 13.29 -4.74 5.08
C LYS A 66 13.06 -6.25 5.22
N LYS A 67 14.09 -6.98 5.70
CA LYS A 67 14.09 -8.45 5.80
C LYS A 67 14.63 -8.92 7.14
N CYS A 68 14.09 -10.03 7.61
CA CYS A 68 14.56 -10.75 8.79
C CYS A 68 15.62 -11.77 8.39
N ARG A 69 16.78 -11.77 9.06
CA ARG A 69 17.86 -12.73 8.82
C ARG A 69 18.40 -13.28 10.12
N CYS A 70 19.01 -14.46 10.07
CA CYS A 70 19.76 -14.95 11.22
C CYS A 70 20.97 -14.05 11.53
N PRO A 71 21.39 -14.00 12.80
CA PRO A 71 22.64 -13.35 13.21
C PRO A 71 23.82 -13.83 12.38
N LYS A 72 24.90 -13.03 12.36
CA LYS A 72 26.11 -13.37 11.63
C LYS A 72 26.69 -14.70 12.15
N GLY A 73 26.92 -15.65 11.24
CA GLY A 73 27.45 -16.98 11.57
C GLY A 73 26.38 -18.05 11.84
N GLU A 74 25.09 -17.68 11.77
CA GLU A 74 23.97 -18.60 11.96
C GLU A 74 23.19 -18.82 10.67
N ARG A 75 22.56 -19.98 10.55
CA ARG A 75 21.67 -20.36 9.45
C ARG A 75 20.29 -20.69 10.00
N TRP A 76 19.28 -20.49 9.15
CA TRP A 76 17.90 -20.79 9.52
C TRP A 76 17.63 -22.29 9.38
N HIS A 77 17.19 -22.92 10.47
CA HIS A 77 16.77 -24.32 10.50
C HIS A 77 15.24 -24.38 10.45
N HIS A 78 14.71 -24.85 9.32
CA HIS A 78 13.27 -24.81 9.04
C HIS A 78 12.43 -25.76 9.91
N ILE A 79 13.02 -26.87 10.36
CA ILE A 79 12.32 -27.88 11.16
C ILE A 79 12.08 -27.33 12.57
N GLU A 80 13.13 -26.81 13.19
CA GLU A 80 13.11 -26.29 14.55
C GLU A 80 12.66 -24.82 14.62
N ARG A 81 12.61 -24.13 13.47
CA ARG A 81 12.27 -22.71 13.32
C ARG A 81 13.14 -21.80 14.19
N GLU A 82 14.44 -22.05 14.14
CA GLU A 82 15.43 -21.29 14.90
C GLU A 82 16.70 -21.04 14.07
N CYS A 83 17.45 -20.02 14.47
CA CYS A 83 18.78 -19.77 13.94
C CYS A 83 19.79 -20.59 14.76
N LYS A 84 20.63 -21.39 14.08
CA LYS A 84 21.71 -22.15 14.71
C LYS A 84 23.05 -21.78 14.10
N LYS A 85 24.11 -21.86 14.90
CA LYS A 85 25.47 -21.73 14.40
C LYS A 85 25.80 -22.86 13.46
N THR A 86 26.51 -22.51 12.39
CA THR A 86 27.06 -23.49 11.45
C THR A 86 28.36 -24.05 11.98
#